data_AF-A0A370DF94-F1
#
_entry.id   AF-A0A370DF94-F1
#
_cell.length_a   1.000
_cell.length_b   1.000
_cell.length_c   1.000
_cell.angle_alpha   90.00
_cell.angle_beta   90.00
_cell.angle_gamma   90.00
#
_symmetry.space_group_name_H-M   'P 1'
#
loop_
_entity.id
_entity.type
_entity.pdbx_description
1 polymer ?
#
loop_
_entity_poly.entity_id
_entity_poly.type
_entity_poly.pdbx_seq_one_letter_code
_entity_poly.pdbx_strand_id
1 'polypeptide(L)'
;MGIEKLLGSLNGYLKKAEKKKAPQCDQIDELLKKLKEKKKKLEKKWSNENNSTKKKRLSTELKIVTLQLKKGNKRRDELKSKCK
;
A
#
# COMPACT_ATOMS: atom_id res chain seq x y z
N MET A 1 2.05 2.12 -15.19
CA MET A 1 2.02 2.96 -13.96
C MET A 1 2.83 2.30 -12.85
N GLY A 2 3.93 2.92 -12.43
CA GLY A 2 4.83 2.40 -11.40
C GLY A 2 4.19 2.30 -10.01
N ILE A 3 4.75 1.45 -9.14
CA ILE A 3 4.34 1.31 -7.74
C ILE A 3 4.37 2.66 -7.01
N GLU A 4 5.32 3.51 -7.35
CA GLU A 4 5.52 4.83 -6.73
C GLU A 4 4.29 5.75 -6.84
N LYS A 5 3.61 5.79 -7.99
CA LYS A 5 2.37 6.58 -8.13
C LYS A 5 1.26 6.06 -7.21
N LEU A 6 1.13 4.74 -7.09
CA LEU A 6 0.13 4.10 -6.23
C LEU A 6 0.40 4.38 -4.75
N LEU A 7 1.68 4.45 -4.37
CA LEU A 7 2.12 4.83 -3.02
C LEU A 7 1.95 6.31 -2.74
N GLY A 8 2.24 7.17 -3.72
CA GLY A 8 1.98 8.60 -3.63
C GLY A 8 0.50 8.90 -3.43
N SER A 9 -0.36 8.23 -4.21
CA SER A 9 -1.81 8.30 -4.03
C SER A 9 -2.23 7.80 -2.65
N LEU A 10 -1.75 6.64 -2.20
CA LEU A 10 -2.07 6.12 -0.87
C LEU A 10 -1.70 7.12 0.24
N ASN A 11 -0.47 7.64 0.22
CA ASN A 11 0.00 8.59 1.21
C ASN A 11 -0.78 9.92 1.16
N GLY A 12 -1.18 10.34 -0.04
CA GLY A 12 -2.05 11.50 -0.26
C GLY A 12 -3.46 11.30 0.32
N TYR A 13 -4.07 10.13 0.12
CA TYR A 13 -5.36 9.79 0.71
C TYR A 13 -5.27 9.67 2.23
N LEU A 14 -4.21 9.07 2.76
CA LEU A 14 -3.97 8.98 4.21
C LEU A 14 -3.81 10.36 4.85
N LYS A 15 -3.05 11.29 4.25
CA LYS A 15 -2.95 12.68 4.70
C LYS A 15 -4.27 13.45 4.59
N LYS A 16 -5.05 13.21 3.52
CA LYS A 16 -6.35 13.87 3.32
C LYS A 16 -7.41 13.38 4.29
N ALA A 17 -7.42 12.08 4.61
CA ALA A 17 -8.33 11.50 5.58
C ALA A 17 -8.09 12.02 7.01
N GLU A 18 -6.86 12.43 7.33
CA GLU A 18 -6.53 13.09 8.60
C GLU A 18 -7.04 14.54 8.68
N LYS A 19 -7.15 15.23 7.53
CA LYS A 19 -7.65 16.61 7.45
C LYS A 19 -9.18 16.73 7.30
N LYS A 20 -9.87 15.68 6.87
CA LYS A 20 -11.33 15.71 6.64
C LYS A 20 -12.10 15.13 7.83
N LYS A 21 -13.24 15.76 8.15
CA LYS A 21 -14.12 15.46 9.29
C LYS A 21 -14.77 14.06 9.23
N ALA A 22 -14.90 13.50 8.03
CA ALA A 22 -15.31 12.12 7.80
C ALA A 22 -14.15 11.41 7.07
N PRO A 23 -13.44 10.48 7.71
CA PRO A 23 -12.38 9.76 7.04
C PRO A 23 -13.01 8.86 5.99
N GLN A 24 -12.48 8.87 4.76
CA GLN A 24 -12.93 8.00 3.68
C GLN A 24 -12.41 6.57 3.91
N CYS A 25 -12.82 5.96 5.03
CA CYS A 25 -12.35 4.64 5.47
C CYS A 25 -12.54 3.59 4.37
N ASP A 26 -13.69 3.58 3.67
CA ASP A 26 -13.93 2.69 2.53
C ASP A 26 -12.91 2.83 1.41
N GLN A 27 -12.52 4.06 1.07
CA GLN A 27 -11.50 4.29 0.04
C GLN A 27 -10.11 3.83 0.49
N ILE A 28 -9.80 4.00 1.78
CA ILE A 28 -8.54 3.51 2.37
C ILE A 28 -8.52 1.98 2.36
N ASP A 29 -9.62 1.33 2.78
CA ASP A 29 -9.76 -0.12 2.77
C ASP A 29 -9.67 -0.68 1.33
N GLU A 30 -10.28 -0.03 0.34
CA GLU A 30 -10.16 -0.41 -1.07
C GLU A 30 -8.72 -0.28 -1.60
N LEU A 31 -8.03 0.81 -1.26
CA LEU A 31 -6.63 1.03 -1.63
C LEU A 31 -5.70 0.01 -0.97
N LEU A 32 -5.92 -0.33 0.30
CA LEU A 32 -5.18 -1.37 1.02
C LEU A 32 -5.40 -2.73 0.37
N LYS A 33 -6.63 -3.05 -0.05
CA LYS A 33 -6.96 -4.29 -0.76
C LYS A 33 -6.20 -4.38 -2.09
N LYS A 34 -6.22 -3.31 -2.90
CA LYS A 34 -5.47 -3.21 -4.16
C LYS A 34 -3.95 -3.36 -3.95
N LEU A 35 -3.39 -2.76 -2.90
CA LEU A 35 -1.98 -2.91 -2.53
C LEU A 35 -1.63 -4.34 -2.14
N LYS A 36 -2.52 -5.02 -1.40
CA LYS A 36 -2.34 -6.42 -0.97
C LYS A 36 -2.34 -7.37 -2.16
N GLU A 37 -3.23 -7.14 -3.13
CA GLU A 37 -3.22 -7.89 -4.40
C GLU A 37 -1.94 -7.64 -5.21
N LYS A 38 -1.50 -6.38 -5.27
CA LYS A 38 -0.26 -6.02 -5.97
C LYS A 38 0.97 -6.64 -5.30
N LYS A 39 0.99 -6.71 -3.96
CA LYS A 39 2.01 -7.46 -3.20
C LYS A 39 2.04 -8.93 -3.61
N LYS A 40 0.90 -9.62 -3.59
CA LYS A 40 0.83 -11.04 -4.00
C LYS A 40 1.35 -11.27 -5.42
N LYS A 41 1.01 -10.37 -6.36
CA LYS A 41 1.53 -10.44 -7.74
C LYS A 41 3.05 -10.25 -7.80
N LEU A 42 3.60 -9.33 -7.01
CA LEU A 42 5.04 -9.12 -6.89
C LEU A 42 5.74 -10.30 -6.22
N GLU A 43 5.16 -10.92 -5.18
CA GLU A 43 5.72 -12.11 -4.53
C GLU A 43 5.79 -13.28 -5.52
N LYS A 44 4.72 -13.52 -6.29
CA LYS A 44 4.73 -14.54 -7.36
C LYS A 44 5.81 -14.25 -8.39
N LYS A 45 5.92 -13.00 -8.85
CA LYS A 45 6.98 -12.60 -9.80
C LYS A 45 8.37 -12.78 -9.21
N TRP A 46 8.58 -12.40 -7.96
CA TRP A 46 9.86 -12.55 -7.26
C TRP A 46 10.25 -14.02 -7.09
N SER A 47 9.28 -14.89 -6.80
CA SER A 47 9.51 -16.33 -6.65
C SER A 47 9.83 -17.03 -7.97
N ASN A 48 9.22 -16.59 -9.07
CA ASN A 48 9.49 -17.12 -10.42
C ASN A 48 10.70 -16.47 -11.12
N GLU A 49 11.23 -15.37 -10.59
CA GLU A 49 12.35 -14.65 -11.22
C GLU A 49 13.69 -15.29 -10.86
N ASN A 50 14.36 -15.85 -11.85
CA ASN A 50 15.71 -16.43 -11.71
C ASN A 50 16.82 -15.39 -11.87
N ASN A 51 16.53 -14.21 -12.43
CA ASN A 51 17.54 -13.18 -12.60
C ASN A 51 17.80 -12.41 -11.29
N SER A 52 18.99 -12.55 -10.72
CA SER A 52 19.39 -11.93 -9.44
C SER A 52 19.18 -10.42 -9.38
N THR A 53 19.42 -9.69 -10.47
CA THR A 53 19.25 -8.22 -10.51
C THR A 53 17.77 -7.82 -10.46
N LYS A 54 16.93 -8.51 -11.25
CA LYS A 54 15.48 -8.30 -11.23
C LYS A 54 14.87 -8.75 -9.90
N LYS A 55 15.36 -9.87 -9.34
CA LYS A 55 14.96 -10.39 -8.03
C LYS A 55 15.27 -9.40 -6.91
N LYS A 56 16.44 -8.74 -6.92
CA LYS A 56 16.77 -7.65 -5.98
C LYS A 56 15.82 -6.45 -6.12
N ARG A 57 15.53 -6.00 -7.35
CA ARG A 57 14.56 -4.91 -7.60
C ARG A 57 13.16 -5.24 -7.07
N LEU A 58 12.67 -6.44 -7.41
CA LEU A 58 11.38 -6.96 -6.95
C LEU A 58 11.33 -7.10 -5.42
N SER A 59 12.44 -7.50 -4.78
CA SER A 59 12.56 -7.55 -3.33
C SER A 59 12.43 -6.16 -2.68
N THR A 60 13.10 -5.16 -3.26
CA THR A 60 12.97 -3.76 -2.81
C THR A 60 11.54 -3.26 -2.99
N GLU A 61 10.90 -3.49 -4.15
CA GLU A 61 9.49 -3.15 -4.37
C GLU A 61 8.57 -3.83 -3.35
N LEU A 62 8.80 -5.11 -3.03
CA LEU A 62 8.05 -5.85 -2.02
C LEU A 62 8.21 -5.26 -0.62
N LYS A 63 9.42 -4.85 -0.24
CA LYS A 63 9.68 -4.18 1.04
C LYS A 63 8.92 -2.85 1.12
N ILE A 64 8.98 -2.06 0.05
CA ILE A 64 8.27 -0.77 -0.01
C ILE A 64 6.76 -0.99 0.11
N VAL A 65 6.17 -1.92 -0.66
CA VAL A 65 4.74 -2.24 -0.59
C VAL A 65 4.34 -2.74 0.80
N THR A 66 5.17 -3.57 1.43
CA THR A 66 4.91 -4.09 2.79
C THR A 66 4.95 -2.98 3.84
N LEU A 67 5.94 -2.09 3.78
CA LEU A 67 6.00 -0.91 4.65
C LEU A 67 4.77 -0.01 4.50
N GLN A 68 4.30 0.16 3.27
CA GLN A 68 3.16 1.02 2.95
C GLN A 68 1.83 0.40 3.40
N LEU A 69 1.67 -0.92 3.26
CA LEU A 69 0.56 -1.66 3.88
C LEU A 69 0.57 -1.50 5.40
N LYS A 70 1.75 -1.61 6.05
CA LYS A 70 1.86 -1.46 7.50
C LYS A 70 1.48 -0.05 7.96
N LYS A 71 1.95 0.98 7.24
CA LYS A 71 1.59 2.38 7.49
C LYS A 71 0.10 2.64 7.25
N GLY A 72 -0.45 2.16 6.15
CA GLY A 72 -1.86 2.32 5.81
C GLY A 72 -2.78 1.60 6.79
N ASN A 73 -2.45 0.38 7.22
CA ASN A 73 -3.19 -0.32 8.26
C ASN A 73 -3.14 0.43 9.60
N LYS A 74 -1.96 0.87 10.03
CA LYS A 74 -1.82 1.65 11.27
C LYS A 74 -2.67 2.92 11.23
N ARG A 75 -2.64 3.64 10.10
CA ARG A 75 -3.44 4.86 9.90
C ARG A 75 -4.93 4.56 9.85
N ARG A 76 -5.32 3.44 9.22
CA ARG A 76 -6.72 2.99 9.20
C ARG A 76 -7.19 2.64 10.61
N ASP A 77 -6.40 1.96 11.43
CA ASP A 77 -6.73 1.71 12.84
C ASP A 77 -6.88 3.02 13.64
N GLU A 78 -5.98 3.99 13.43
CA GLU A 78 -6.08 5.33 14.03
C GLU A 78 -7.33 6.10 13.57
N LEU A 79 -7.76 5.90 12.32
CA LEU A 79 -8.96 6.52 11.74
C LEU A 79 -10.23 5.73 12.02
N LYS A 80 -10.13 4.46 12.44
CA LYS A 80 -11.28 3.59 12.75
C LYS A 80 -12.14 4.17 13.87
N SER A 81 -11.54 4.90 14.80
CA SER A 81 -12.22 5.64 15.86
C SER A 81 -12.90 6.93 15.38
N LYS A 82 -12.47 7.47 14.23
CA LYS A 82 -13.01 8.70 13.60
C LYS A 82 -13.99 8.42 12.46
N CYS A 83 -14.03 7.19 11.96
CA CYS A 83 -15.05 6.71 11.03
C CYS A 83 -16.31 6.32 11.82
N LYS A 84 -17.04 7.33 12.28
CA LYS A 84 -18.42 7.24 12.76
C LYS A 84 -19.28 8.16 11.92
#